data_AF-A0A4D6U9S6-F1
#
_entry.id   AF-A0A4D6U9S6-F1
#
_cell.length_a   1.000
_cell.length_b   1.000
_cell.length_c   1.000
_cell.angle_alpha   90.00
_cell.angle_beta   90.00
_cell.angle_gamma   90.00
#
_symmetry.space_group_name_H-M   'P 1'
#
loop_
_entity.id
_entity.type
_entity.pdbx_description
1 polymer ?
#
loop_
_entity_poly.entity_id
_entity_poly.type
_entity_poly.pdbx_seq_one_letter_code
_entity_poly.pdbx_strand_id
1 'polypeptide(L)'
;DIQSLKQGVRFNISTHYDMESLEIGASIACSGICLTIVERGSKQKAKTNRFAVEAWEEALRLTNLAQWTKGTFVNLERSLRLGDEMGGH
;
A
#
# COMPACT_ATOMS: atom_id res chain seq x y z
N ASP A 1 -4.87 -7.96 -5.52
CA ASP A 1 -4.89 -8.04 -7.00
C ASP A 1 -3.90 -7.06 -7.59
N ILE A 2 -3.45 -7.28 -8.83
CA ILE A 2 -2.47 -6.43 -9.52
C ILE A 2 -3.05 -6.04 -10.88
N GLN A 3 -2.97 -4.76 -11.24
CA GLN A 3 -3.49 -4.21 -12.48
C GLN A 3 -2.41 -3.40 -13.19
N SER A 4 -2.14 -3.69 -14.46
CA SER A 4 -1.20 -2.90 -15.26
C SER A 4 -1.84 -1.56 -15.67
N LEU A 5 -1.07 -0.48 -15.53
CA LEU A 5 -1.38 0.85 -16.05
C LEU A 5 -0.46 1.16 -17.23
N LYS A 6 -0.68 2.29 -17.92
CA LYS A 6 0.11 2.67 -19.11
C LYS A 6 1.63 2.75 -18.83
N GLN A 7 2.01 3.24 -17.64
CA GLN A 7 3.40 3.45 -17.21
C GLN A 7 3.62 3.08 -15.74
N GLY A 8 2.74 2.24 -15.20
CA GLY A 8 2.74 1.93 -13.78
C GLY A 8 1.99 0.65 -13.49
N VAL A 9 1.94 0.29 -12.21
CA VAL A 9 1.22 -0.87 -11.72
C VAL A 9 0.40 -0.45 -10.52
N ARG A 10 -0.87 -0.85 -10.52
CA ARG A 10 -1.77 -0.68 -9.38
C ARG A 10 -1.81 -1.96 -8.57
N PHE A 11 -1.50 -1.84 -7.27
CA PHE A 11 -1.56 -2.93 -6.31
C PHE A 11 -2.77 -2.75 -5.42
N ASN A 12 -3.62 -3.77 -5.35
CA ASN A 12 -4.68 -3.88 -4.35
C ASN A 12 -4.18 -4.79 -3.22
N ILE A 13 -3.92 -4.19 -2.07
CA ILE A 13 -3.28 -4.81 -0.91
C ILE A 13 -4.34 -5.07 0.16
N SER A 14 -4.46 -6.34 0.55
CA SER A 14 -5.27 -6.73 1.71
C SER A 14 -4.53 -6.39 3.00
N THR A 15 -5.25 -5.94 4.02
CA THR A 15 -4.66 -5.53 5.29
C THR A 15 -5.52 -5.87 6.49
N HIS A 16 -4.90 -5.89 7.67
CA HIS A 16 -5.59 -5.96 8.96
C HIS A 16 -5.81 -4.57 9.59
N TYR A 17 -5.25 -3.50 9.00
CA TYR A 17 -5.53 -2.15 9.46
C TYR A 17 -7.01 -1.83 9.37
N ASP A 18 -7.46 -0.99 10.29
CA ASP A 18 -8.77 -0.38 10.20
C ASP A 18 -8.83 0.59 9.02
N MET A 19 -9.88 0.48 8.20
CA MET A 19 -10.05 1.31 7.01
C MET A 19 -10.38 2.77 7.36
N GLU A 20 -10.88 3.03 8.57
CA GLU A 20 -11.05 4.39 9.09
C GLU A 20 -9.69 5.05 9.38
N SER A 21 -8.66 4.25 9.66
CA SER A 21 -7.30 4.75 9.93
C SER A 21 -6.46 4.99 8.67
N LEU A 22 -6.97 4.57 7.50
CA LEU A 22 -6.33 4.73 6.21
C LEU A 22 -7.14 5.72 5.38
N GLU A 23 -6.56 6.86 5.05
CA GLU A 23 -7.21 7.89 4.23
C GLU A 23 -6.67 7.85 2.81
N ILE A 24 -7.50 8.25 1.83
CA ILE A 24 -7.00 8.49 0.47
C ILE A 24 -6.05 9.69 0.52
N GLY A 25 -4.90 9.57 -0.13
CA GLY A 25 -3.82 10.56 -0.06
C GLY A 25 -2.84 10.33 1.09
N ALA A 26 -3.13 9.43 2.04
CA ALA A 26 -2.18 9.08 3.08
C ALA A 26 -1.01 8.26 2.52
N SER A 27 0.17 8.46 3.09
CA SER A 27 1.35 7.66 2.84
C SER A 27 1.33 6.38 3.66
N ILE A 28 1.70 5.27 3.02
CA ILE A 28 1.90 3.98 3.67
C ILE A 28 3.14 3.32 3.07
N ALA A 29 4.03 2.83 3.93
CA ALA A 29 5.18 2.08 3.49
C ALA A 29 4.76 0.63 3.23
N CYS A 30 5.01 0.15 2.01
CA CYS A 30 4.80 -1.24 1.62
C CYS A 30 6.17 -1.89 1.43
N SER A 31 6.61 -2.71 2.38
CA SER A 31 7.97 -3.27 2.47
C SER A 31 9.07 -2.20 2.34
N GLY A 32 8.90 -1.08 3.05
CA GLY A 32 9.84 0.06 3.03
C GLY A 32 9.66 1.04 1.88
N ILE A 33 8.75 0.77 0.93
CA ILE A 33 8.51 1.65 -0.22
C ILE A 33 7.30 2.54 0.10
N CYS A 34 7.55 3.83 0.27
CA CYS A 34 6.48 4.80 0.56
C CYS A 34 5.59 4.99 -0.68
N LEU A 35 4.31 4.66 -0.54
CA LEU A 35 3.30 4.80 -1.59
C LEU A 35 2.08 5.57 -1.07
N THR A 36 1.33 6.18 -1.97
CA THR A 36 0.13 6.95 -1.65
C THR A 36 -1.12 6.09 -1.87
N ILE A 37 -2.02 6.06 -0.88
CA ILE A 37 -3.30 5.38 -1.00
C ILE A 37 -4.21 6.13 -1.98
N VAL A 38 -4.61 5.47 -3.07
CA VAL A 38 -5.47 6.06 -4.12
C VAL A 38 -6.92 5.60 -4.05
N GLU A 39 -7.18 4.44 -3.44
CA GLU A 39 -8.54 3.90 -3.25
C GLU A 39 -8.62 3.09 -1.97
N ARG A 40 -9.81 3.07 -1.37
CA ARG A 40 -10.15 2.23 -0.23
C ARG A 40 -11.30 1.30 -0.61
N GLY A 41 -11.11 0.00 -0.41
CA GLY A 41 -12.20 -0.96 -0.54
C GLY A 41 -12.98 -1.07 0.77
N SER A 42 -14.29 -1.25 0.68
CA SER A 42 -15.12 -1.52 1.86
C SER A 42 -15.29 -3.02 2.11
N LYS A 43 -15.51 -3.39 3.38
CA LYS A 43 -15.85 -4.76 3.81
C LYS A 43 -17.12 -5.32 3.16
N GLN A 44 -17.98 -4.49 2.58
CA GLN A 44 -19.29 -4.94 2.07
C GLN A 44 -19.20 -5.82 0.82
N LYS A 45 -18.07 -5.82 0.09
CA LYS A 45 -17.84 -6.72 -1.07
C LYS A 45 -16.73 -7.76 -0.87
N ALA A 46 -15.90 -7.64 0.16
CA ALA A 46 -14.77 -8.52 0.39
C ALA A 46 -14.67 -8.88 1.89
N LYS A 47 -14.39 -10.15 2.21
CA LYS A 47 -14.17 -10.63 3.59
C LYS A 47 -12.98 -9.95 4.31
N THR A 48 -12.19 -9.15 3.60
CA THR A 48 -10.94 -8.56 4.09
C THR A 48 -10.83 -7.10 3.69
N ASN A 49 -10.31 -6.27 4.60
CA ASN A 49 -9.99 -4.87 4.33
C ASN A 49 -8.95 -4.76 3.22
N ARG A 50 -9.08 -3.75 2.36
CA ARG A 50 -8.14 -3.51 1.27
C ARG A 50 -8.00 -2.03 0.94
N PHE A 51 -6.83 -1.65 0.48
CA PHE A 51 -6.56 -0.36 -0.14
C PHE A 51 -5.81 -0.57 -1.45
N ALA A 52 -5.77 0.46 -2.29
CA ALA A 52 -4.99 0.46 -3.51
C ALA A 52 -3.92 1.55 -3.49
N VAL A 53 -2.79 1.23 -4.09
CA VAL A 53 -1.66 2.15 -4.35
C VAL A 53 -1.23 1.98 -5.80
N GLU A 54 -0.61 3.02 -6.35
CA GLU A 54 -0.05 3.01 -7.70
C GLU A 54 1.45 3.25 -7.63
N ALA A 55 2.21 2.37 -8.26
CA ALA A 55 3.65 2.49 -8.40
C ALA A 55 3.99 2.89 -9.84
N TRP A 56 4.81 3.92 -9.98
CA TRP A 56 5.26 4.45 -11.26
C TRP A 56 6.70 4.02 -11.54
N GLU A 57 7.22 4.45 -12.69
CA GLU A 57 8.51 4.04 -13.26
C GLU A 57 9.64 3.97 -12.23
N GLU A 58 9.88 5.03 -11.47
CA GLU A 58 11.02 5.09 -10.56
C GLU A 58 10.91 4.06 -9.42
N ALA A 59 9.73 3.94 -8.80
CA ALA A 59 9.49 2.97 -7.74
C ALA A 59 9.59 1.54 -8.28
N LEU A 60 9.09 1.28 -9.49
CA LEU A 60 9.18 -0.04 -10.13
C LEU A 60 10.63 -0.38 -10.50
N ARG A 61 11.44 0.61 -10.91
CA ARG A 61 12.83 0.43 -11.34
C ARG A 61 13.80 0.25 -10.17
N LEU A 62 13.61 1.00 -9.08
CA LEU A 62 14.56 1.06 -7.96
C LEU A 62 14.25 0.08 -6.81
N THR A 63 13.10 -0.61 -6.86
CA THR A 63 12.62 -1.45 -5.75
C THR A 63 12.21 -2.84 -6.24
N ASN A 64 11.75 -3.71 -5.34
CA ASN A 64 11.29 -5.04 -5.70
C ASN A 64 9.82 -5.11 -6.16
N LEU A 65 9.12 -3.98 -6.30
CA LEU A 65 7.70 -3.94 -6.69
C LEU A 65 7.41 -4.65 -8.01
N ALA A 66 8.32 -4.57 -8.99
CA ALA A 66 8.15 -5.22 -10.29
C ALA A 66 8.10 -6.76 -10.20
N GLN A 67 8.57 -7.34 -9.09
CA GLN A 67 8.58 -8.78 -8.85
C GLN A 67 7.35 -9.26 -8.08
N TRP A 68 6.53 -8.35 -7.56
CA TRP A 68 5.37 -8.71 -6.75
C TRP A 68 4.31 -9.38 -7.62
N THR A 69 3.74 -10.46 -7.08
CA THR A 69 2.68 -11.23 -7.72
C THR A 69 1.48 -11.32 -6.79
N LYS A 70 0.34 -11.78 -7.32
CA LYS A 70 -0.84 -12.01 -6.48
C LYS A 70 -0.50 -13.05 -5.40
N GLY A 71 -0.70 -12.68 -4.14
CA GLY A 71 -0.39 -13.53 -2.99
C GLY A 71 0.95 -13.23 -2.31
N THR A 72 1.78 -12.34 -2.87
CA THR A 72 2.96 -11.83 -2.18
C THR A 72 2.55 -11.13 -0.88
N PHE A 73 3.10 -11.59 0.25
CA PHE A 73 2.99 -10.91 1.54
C PHE A 73 4.01 -9.79 1.61
N VAL A 74 3.61 -8.66 2.20
CA VAL A 74 4.43 -7.45 2.30
C VAL A 74 4.31 -6.88 3.70
N ASN A 75 5.37 -6.28 4.20
CA ASN A 75 5.32 -5.53 5.45
C ASN A 75 4.56 -4.23 5.21
N LEU A 76 3.77 -3.80 6.18
CA LEU A 76 3.04 -2.54 6.10
C LEU A 76 3.36 -1.68 7.31
N GLU A 77 3.62 -0.41 7.08
CA GLU A 77 3.84 0.58 8.14
C GLU A 77 3.17 1.90 7.76
N ARG A 78 2.42 2.48 8.70
CA ARG A 78 1.77 3.79 8.51
C ARG A 78 2.79 4.90 8.74
N SER A 79 2.60 6.04 8.08
CA SER A 79 3.36 7.24 8.43
C SER A 79 3.15 7.63 9.89
N LEU A 80 4.25 8.01 10.54
CA LEU A 80 4.26 8.53 11.90
C LEU A 80 3.39 9.78 12.01
N ARG A 81 2.66 9.88 13.12
CA ARG A 81 1.94 11.09 13.55
C ARG A 81 2.73 11.79 14.66
N LEU A 82 2.46 13.08 14.86
CA LEU A 82 3.05 13.80 15.98
C LEU A 82 2.64 13.13 17.30
N GLY A 83 3.63 12.78 18.11
CA GLY A 83 3.44 12.08 19.38
C GLY A 83 3.53 10.56 19.29
N ASP A 84 3.68 9.98 18.10
CA ASP A 84 3.99 8.56 17.95
C ASP A 84 5.44 8.29 18.41
N GLU A 85 5.67 7.10 18.99
CA GLU A 85 6.99 6.65 19.42
C GLU A 85 7.89 6.33 18.20
N MET A 86 9.14 6.81 18.23
CA MET A 86 10.17 6.42 17.27
C MET A 86 11.09 5.35 17.87
N GLY A 87 10.65 4.09 17.77
CA GLY A 87 11.39 2.95 18.35
C GLY A 87 12.51 2.37 17.46
N GLY A 88 12.49 2.63 16.15
CA GLY A 88 13.46 2.13 15.16
C GLY A 88 14.32 3.23 14.52
N HIS A 89 14.85 2.98 13.32
CA HIS A 89 15.49 3.95 12.43
C HIS A 89 15.38 3.56 10.96
#